data_AF-A0A7M7R0S8-F1
#
_entry.id   AF-A0A7M7R0S8-F1
#
_cell.length_a   1.000
_cell.length_b   1.000
_cell.length_c   1.000
_cell.angle_alpha   90.00
_cell.angle_beta   90.00
_cell.angle_gamma   90.00
#
_symmetry.space_group_name_H-M   'P 1'
#
loop_
_entity.id
_entity.type
_entity.pdbx_description
1 polymer ?
#
loop_
_entity_poly.entity_id
_entity_poly.type
_entity_poly.pdbx_seq_one_letter_code
_entity_poly.pdbx_strand_id
1 'polypeptide(L)'
;MRQAFENIYKLLRPGGQALILFVANHVIFETYPKLYDYPKYQAYMEDYLNFVPYFQNHDDAGTALKKMIQGSGFEVLHCCSRKRTCIFKNWEIVKSKQKNISRFMFLDSFEKDIKGKKYKEDLLREVSNFEYAFLTQGNELSEQPKLFG
;
A
#
# COMPACT_ATOMS: atom_id res chain seq x y z
N MET A 1 -5.75 -9.88 -13.15
CA MET A 1 -4.46 -10.38 -12.63
C MET A 1 -4.04 -11.72 -13.25
N ARG A 2 -4.88 -12.77 -13.22
CA ARG A 2 -4.58 -14.09 -13.83
C ARG A 2 -4.02 -14.03 -15.26
N GLN A 3 -4.67 -13.29 -16.17
CA GLN A 3 -4.20 -13.15 -17.56
C GLN A 3 -2.75 -12.65 -17.66
N ALA A 4 -2.32 -11.76 -16.76
CA ALA A 4 -0.95 -11.26 -16.75
C ALA A 4 0.05 -12.38 -16.41
N PHE A 5 -0.28 -13.25 -15.46
CA PHE A 5 0.56 -14.41 -15.14
C PHE A 5 0.64 -15.40 -16.29
N GLU A 6 -0.48 -15.71 -16.95
CA GLU A 6 -0.49 -16.55 -18.15
C GLU A 6 0.38 -15.97 -19.27
N ASN A 7 0.33 -14.65 -19.45
CA ASN A 7 1.15 -13.97 -20.45
C ASN A 7 2.64 -14.05 -20.07
N ILE A 8 3.00 -13.81 -18.80
CA ILE A 8 4.38 -13.95 -18.32
C ILE A 8 4.87 -15.39 -18.52
N TYR A 9 4.04 -16.38 -18.20
CA TYR A 9 4.37 -17.79 -18.42
C TYR A 9 4.72 -18.08 -19.87
N LYS A 10 3.88 -17.62 -20.82
CA LYS A 10 4.09 -17.78 -22.26
C LYS A 10 5.34 -17.07 -22.78
N LEU A 11 5.77 -15.98 -22.12
CA LEU A 11 6.97 -15.23 -22.49
C LEU A 11 8.26 -15.88 -22.01
N LEU A 12 8.20 -16.75 -21.01
CA LEU A 12 9.38 -17.44 -20.49
C LEU A 12 9.81 -18.55 -21.46
N ARG A 13 11.13 -18.66 -21.64
CA ARG A 13 11.71 -19.82 -22.30
C ARG A 13 11.47 -21.07 -21.44
N PRO A 14 11.47 -22.28 -22.01
CA PRO A 14 11.40 -23.51 -21.22
C PRO A 14 12.45 -23.52 -20.10
N GLY A 15 12.03 -23.82 -18.86
CA GLY A 15 12.88 -23.79 -17.67
C GLY A 15 13.17 -22.39 -17.10
N GLY A 16 12.64 -21.33 -17.71
CA GLY A 16 12.76 -19.96 -17.21
C GLY A 16 12.07 -19.76 -15.86
N GLN A 17 12.61 -18.86 -15.05
CA GLN A 17 12.10 -18.54 -13.72
C GLN A 17 11.57 -17.10 -13.66
N ALA A 18 10.58 -16.86 -12.81
CA ALA A 18 10.05 -15.53 -12.52
C ALA A 18 10.04 -15.27 -11.02
N LEU A 19 10.39 -14.05 -10.63
CA LEU A 19 10.18 -13.52 -9.29
C LEU A 19 8.98 -12.57 -9.32
N ILE A 20 7.94 -12.88 -8.54
CA ILE A 20 6.73 -12.07 -8.46
C ILE A 20 6.64 -11.48 -7.04
N LEU A 21 6.60 -10.14 -6.96
CA LEU A 21 6.48 -9.38 -5.72
C LEU A 21 5.31 -8.41 -5.82
N PHE A 22 4.49 -8.34 -4.77
CA PHE A 22 3.29 -7.53 -4.71
C PHE A 22 3.05 -7.07 -3.27
N VAL A 23 2.44 -5.90 -3.12
CA VAL A 23 1.91 -5.43 -1.84
C VAL A 23 0.55 -6.10 -1.65
N ALA A 24 0.49 -7.10 -0.76
CA ALA A 24 -0.73 -7.83 -0.48
C ALA A 24 -1.73 -6.99 0.34
N ASN A 25 -1.23 -6.36 1.39
CA ASN A 25 -2.00 -5.48 2.27
C ASN A 25 -1.11 -4.31 2.68
N HIS A 26 -1.67 -3.10 2.67
CA HIS A 26 -0.99 -1.94 3.23
C HIS A 26 -2.01 -0.99 3.87
N VAL A 27 -1.63 -0.44 5.02
CA VAL A 27 -2.49 0.42 5.84
C VAL A 27 -2.91 1.71 5.15
N ILE A 28 -2.11 2.20 4.20
CA ILE A 28 -2.45 3.37 3.37
C ILE A 28 -3.82 3.21 2.68
N PHE A 29 -4.18 2.00 2.27
CA PHE A 29 -5.44 1.75 1.57
C PHE A 29 -6.65 1.86 2.50
N GLU A 30 -6.46 1.74 3.83
CA GLU A 30 -7.50 1.98 4.84
C GLU A 30 -7.80 3.47 5.03
N THR A 31 -6.92 4.36 4.56
CA THR A 31 -7.12 5.81 4.69
C THR A 31 -8.06 6.39 3.63
N TYR A 32 -8.21 5.72 2.48
CA TYR A 32 -9.02 6.22 1.39
C TYR A 32 -10.51 6.35 1.70
N PRO A 33 -11.19 5.35 2.30
CA PRO A 33 -12.59 5.53 2.69
C PRO A 33 -12.76 6.71 3.65
N LYS A 34 -11.84 6.90 4.61
CA LYS A 34 -11.89 8.03 5.55
C LYS A 34 -11.74 9.38 4.86
N LEU A 35 -10.82 9.48 3.88
CA LEU A 35 -10.63 10.70 3.11
C LEU A 35 -11.81 10.97 2.17
N TYR A 36 -12.41 9.92 1.60
CA TYR A 36 -13.62 10.03 0.80
C TYR A 36 -14.79 10.60 1.60
N ASP A 37 -14.93 10.23 2.87
CA ASP A 37 -15.96 10.74 3.78
C ASP A 37 -15.80 12.24 4.09
N TYR A 38 -14.67 12.86 3.75
CA TYR A 38 -14.51 14.29 3.88
C TYR A 38 -15.21 14.98 2.71
N PRO A 39 -16.23 15.83 2.94
CA PRO A 39 -17.03 16.41 1.84
C PRO A 39 -16.21 17.17 0.79
N LYS A 40 -15.06 17.74 1.19
CA LYS A 40 -14.11 18.45 0.32
C LYS A 40 -13.33 17.54 -0.64
N TYR A 41 -13.30 16.23 -0.41
CA TYR A 41 -12.54 15.25 -1.20
C TYR A 41 -13.43 14.27 -1.96
N GLN A 42 -14.67 14.09 -1.53
CA GLN A 42 -15.62 13.14 -2.10
C GLN A 42 -15.69 13.20 -3.64
N ALA A 43 -15.87 14.40 -4.20
CA ALA A 43 -15.97 14.62 -5.65
C ALA A 43 -14.67 14.33 -6.45
N TYR A 44 -13.53 14.23 -5.76
CA TYR A 44 -12.22 13.95 -6.37
C TYR A 44 -11.76 12.51 -6.15
N MET A 45 -12.49 11.74 -5.36
CA MET A 45 -12.12 10.40 -4.91
C MET A 45 -13.19 9.36 -5.26
N GLU A 46 -14.13 9.65 -6.15
CA GLU A 46 -15.21 8.71 -6.50
C GLU A 46 -14.67 7.35 -6.98
N ASP A 47 -13.48 7.33 -7.58
CA ASP A 47 -12.82 6.16 -8.12
C ASP A 47 -11.70 5.61 -7.21
N TYR A 48 -11.63 6.02 -5.93
CA TYR A 48 -10.53 5.64 -5.03
C TYR A 48 -10.34 4.11 -4.92
N LEU A 49 -11.44 3.35 -5.04
CA LEU A 49 -11.43 1.89 -4.97
C LEU A 49 -10.64 1.24 -6.12
N ASN A 50 -10.49 1.91 -7.27
CA ASN A 50 -9.68 1.42 -8.38
C ASN A 50 -8.18 1.36 -8.04
N PHE A 51 -7.75 2.12 -7.03
CA PHE A 51 -6.37 2.15 -6.56
C PHE A 51 -6.11 1.19 -5.41
N VAL A 52 -7.14 0.52 -4.90
CA VAL A 52 -7.02 -0.48 -3.83
C VAL A 52 -6.55 -1.82 -4.43
N PRO A 53 -5.43 -2.41 -3.96
CA PRO A 53 -4.93 -3.67 -4.51
C PRO A 53 -5.94 -4.80 -4.38
N TYR A 54 -5.94 -5.70 -5.36
CA TYR A 54 -6.83 -6.86 -5.41
C TYR A 54 -6.81 -7.73 -4.14
N PHE A 55 -5.65 -7.83 -3.49
CA PHE A 55 -5.48 -8.64 -2.27
C PHE A 55 -5.68 -7.85 -0.98
N GLN A 56 -6.00 -6.55 -1.07
CA GLN A 56 -6.31 -5.76 0.12
C GLN A 56 -7.48 -6.42 0.87
N ASN A 57 -7.34 -6.55 2.19
CA ASN A 57 -8.31 -7.21 3.07
C ASN A 57 -8.54 -8.71 2.80
N HIS A 58 -7.69 -9.38 2.02
CA HIS A 58 -7.74 -10.82 1.87
C HIS A 58 -6.95 -11.52 2.99
N ASP A 59 -7.64 -12.29 3.84
CA ASP A 59 -7.07 -12.92 5.05
C ASP A 59 -5.82 -13.78 4.75
N ASP A 60 -5.86 -14.53 3.64
CA ASP A 60 -4.71 -15.32 3.17
C ASP A 60 -4.35 -15.02 1.70
N ALA A 61 -3.88 -13.79 1.47
CA ALA A 61 -3.44 -13.33 0.15
C ALA A 61 -2.33 -14.22 -0.45
N GLY A 62 -1.46 -14.81 0.39
CA GLY A 62 -0.36 -15.65 -0.06
C GLY A 62 -0.86 -16.94 -0.72
N THR A 63 -1.77 -17.65 -0.05
CA THR A 63 -2.39 -18.86 -0.59
C THR A 63 -3.22 -18.55 -1.84
N ALA A 64 -3.98 -17.45 -1.83
CA ALA A 64 -4.78 -17.04 -2.99
C ALA A 64 -3.91 -16.75 -4.22
N LEU A 65 -2.81 -16.00 -4.04
CA LEU A 65 -1.88 -15.77 -5.13
C LEU A 65 -1.21 -17.06 -5.60
N LYS A 66 -0.73 -17.90 -4.68
CA LYS A 66 -0.08 -19.17 -5.03
C LYS A 66 -0.96 -20.01 -5.95
N LYS A 67 -2.25 -20.16 -5.60
CA LYS A 67 -3.22 -20.88 -6.43
C LYS A 67 -3.39 -20.25 -7.81
N MET A 68 -3.44 -18.92 -7.88
CA MET A 68 -3.58 -18.19 -9.15
C MET A 68 -2.36 -18.37 -10.06
N ILE A 69 -1.16 -18.33 -9.51
CA ILE A 69 0.10 -18.54 -10.23
C ILE A 69 0.21 -19.98 -10.72
N GLN A 70 -0.07 -20.97 -9.85
CA GLN A 70 -0.08 -22.38 -10.23
C GLN A 70 -1.09 -22.66 -11.36
N GLY A 71 -2.30 -22.08 -11.25
CA GLY A 71 -3.32 -22.20 -12.28
C GLY A 71 -2.96 -21.54 -13.62
N SER A 72 -1.88 -20.75 -13.67
CA SER A 72 -1.38 -20.11 -14.90
C SER A 72 -0.27 -20.93 -15.60
N GLY A 73 0.12 -22.08 -15.03
CA GLY A 73 1.13 -22.99 -15.59
C GLY A 73 2.46 -23.03 -14.83
N PHE A 74 2.67 -22.14 -13.88
CA PHE A 74 3.92 -22.11 -13.11
C PHE A 74 4.02 -23.22 -12.07
N GLU A 75 5.21 -23.79 -11.94
CA GLU A 75 5.62 -24.46 -10.71
C GLU A 75 6.04 -23.41 -9.67
N VAL A 76 5.38 -23.40 -8.51
CA VAL A 76 5.71 -22.46 -7.42
C VAL A 76 6.76 -23.07 -6.50
N LEU A 77 8.01 -22.68 -6.72
CA LEU A 77 9.16 -23.12 -5.90
C LEU A 77 9.14 -22.54 -4.48
N HIS A 78 8.75 -21.26 -4.36
CA HIS A 78 8.67 -20.57 -3.07
C HIS A 78 7.58 -19.51 -3.09
N CYS A 79 6.78 -19.46 -2.03
CA CYS A 79 5.79 -18.41 -1.81
C CYS A 79 5.74 -18.10 -0.31
N CYS A 80 5.93 -16.84 0.06
CA CYS A 80 5.80 -16.41 1.44
C CYS A 80 5.15 -15.03 1.50
N SER A 81 4.29 -14.85 2.50
CA SER A 81 3.79 -13.54 2.91
C SER A 81 4.70 -13.01 3.99
N ARG A 82 5.22 -11.78 3.81
CA ARG A 82 6.08 -11.13 4.80
C ARG A 82 5.42 -9.85 5.27
N LYS A 83 5.07 -9.80 6.56
CA LYS A 83 4.73 -8.55 7.21
C LYS A 83 6.04 -7.76 7.39
N ARG A 84 6.11 -6.58 6.79
CA ARG A 84 7.21 -5.65 7.03
C ARG A 84 6.69 -4.53 7.89
N THR A 85 7.35 -4.33 9.03
CA THR A 85 7.14 -3.16 9.87
C THR A 85 8.12 -2.10 9.43
N CYS A 86 7.64 -0.89 9.17
CA CYS A 86 8.50 0.25 8.86
C CYS A 86 8.87 0.96 10.16
N ILE A 87 10.14 0.83 10.56
CA ILE A 87 10.71 1.60 11.66
C ILE A 87 11.30 2.87 11.06
N PHE A 88 10.87 4.03 11.55
CA PHE A 88 11.31 5.32 11.04
C PHE A 88 12.08 6.05 12.14
N LYS A 89 13.21 6.68 11.78
CA LYS A 89 14.01 7.41 12.78
C LYS A 89 13.31 8.67 13.27
N ASN A 90 12.53 9.31 12.41
CA ASN A 90 11.78 10.52 12.71
C ASN A 90 10.62 10.71 11.72
N TRP A 91 9.77 11.67 12.05
CA TRP A 91 8.58 12.01 11.28
C TRP A 91 8.88 12.59 9.89
N GLU A 92 10.05 13.21 9.69
CA GLU A 92 10.43 13.75 8.38
C GLU A 92 10.70 12.65 7.35
N ILE A 93 11.21 11.49 7.78
CA ILE A 93 11.36 10.32 6.91
C ILE A 93 9.99 9.74 6.52
N VAL A 94 9.02 9.72 7.44
CA VAL A 94 7.65 9.30 7.15
C VAL A 94 7.03 10.22 6.10
N LYS A 95 7.08 11.55 6.33
CA LYS A 95 6.57 12.55 5.39
C LYS A 95 7.18 12.42 4.00
N SER A 96 8.50 12.23 3.90
CA SER A 96 9.18 12.15 2.60
C SER A 96 8.81 10.90 1.80
N LYS A 97 8.73 9.73 2.45
CA LYS A 97 8.30 8.48 1.79
C LYS A 97 6.84 8.52 1.39
N GLN A 98 5.98 9.05 2.25
CA GLN A 98 4.55 9.13 1.99
C GLN A 98 4.23 10.16 0.88
N LYS A 99 4.99 11.26 0.79
CA LYS A 99 4.89 12.20 -0.33
C LYS A 99 5.08 11.50 -1.67
N ASN A 100 6.02 10.56 -1.76
CA ASN A 100 6.26 9.79 -2.99
C ASN A 100 5.11 8.82 -3.31
N ILE A 101 4.51 8.20 -2.29
CA ILE A 101 3.38 7.28 -2.48
C ILE A 101 2.12 8.06 -2.91
N SER A 102 1.85 9.21 -2.26
CA SER A 102 0.71 10.08 -2.61
C SER A 102 0.78 10.62 -4.05
N ARG A 103 2.00 10.86 -4.55
CA ARG A 103 2.26 11.27 -5.93
C ARG A 103 1.94 10.16 -6.95
N PHE A 104 2.09 8.90 -6.56
CA PHE A 104 1.84 7.76 -7.43
C PHE A 104 0.34 7.48 -7.64
N MET A 105 -0.50 7.78 -6.65
CA MET A 105 -1.94 7.48 -6.68
C MET A 105 -2.83 8.61 -7.20
N PHE A 106 -2.39 9.87 -7.11
CA PHE A 106 -3.15 11.02 -7.60
C PHE A 106 -2.27 11.79 -8.59
N LEU A 107 -2.67 11.75 -9.86
CA LEU A 107 -2.02 12.40 -10.99
C LEU A 107 -1.65 13.87 -10.68
N ASP A 108 -0.57 14.35 -11.31
CA ASP A 108 0.01 15.70 -11.20
C ASP A 108 -1.03 16.86 -11.24
N SER A 109 -2.24 16.60 -11.76
CA SER A 109 -3.40 17.50 -11.79
C SER A 109 -3.80 18.05 -10.42
N PHE A 110 -3.67 17.26 -9.35
CA PHE A 110 -4.06 17.70 -8.00
C PHE A 110 -2.92 18.41 -7.25
N GLU A 111 -1.67 18.18 -7.66
CA GLU A 111 -0.47 18.55 -6.89
C GLU A 111 -0.17 20.06 -6.88
N LYS A 112 -0.70 20.80 -7.86
CA LYS A 112 -0.41 22.22 -8.06
C LYS A 112 -1.36 23.18 -7.34
N ASP A 113 -2.50 22.70 -6.86
CA ASP A 113 -3.51 23.50 -6.15
C ASP A 113 -3.34 23.41 -4.61
N ILE A 114 -3.74 24.45 -3.89
CA ILE A 114 -3.78 24.52 -2.41
C ILE A 114 -4.56 23.32 -1.84
N LYS A 115 -5.59 22.87 -2.55
CA LYS A 115 -6.37 21.68 -2.22
C LYS A 115 -5.53 20.40 -2.19
N GLY A 116 -4.55 20.25 -3.09
CA GLY A 116 -3.62 19.13 -3.11
C GLY A 116 -2.64 19.09 -1.97
N LYS A 117 -2.16 20.26 -1.53
CA LYS A 117 -1.33 20.35 -0.32
C LYS A 117 -2.12 19.92 0.92
N LYS A 118 -3.34 20.44 1.08
CA LYS A 118 -4.19 20.10 2.23
C LYS A 118 -4.56 18.61 2.25
N TYR A 119 -4.85 18.03 1.10
CA TYR A 119 -5.12 16.60 0.99
C TYR A 119 -3.93 15.75 1.43
N LYS A 120 -2.71 16.10 1.02
CA LYS A 120 -1.51 15.37 1.46
C LYS A 120 -1.32 15.43 2.97
N GLU A 121 -1.60 16.58 3.59
CA GLU A 121 -1.58 16.72 5.05
C GLU A 121 -2.65 15.85 5.72
N ASP A 122 -3.86 15.85 5.19
CA ASP A 122 -4.97 15.07 5.72
C ASP A 122 -4.73 13.56 5.54
N LEU A 123 -4.17 13.13 4.40
CA LEU A 123 -3.70 11.77 4.15
C LEU A 123 -2.59 11.38 5.14
N LEU A 124 -1.61 12.24 5.35
CA LEU A 124 -0.54 12.00 6.33
C LEU A 124 -1.10 11.84 7.75
N ARG A 125 -2.08 12.66 8.12
CA ARG A 125 -2.76 12.54 9.42
C ARG A 125 -3.49 11.21 9.51
N GLU A 126 -4.29 10.83 8.51
CA GLU A 126 -5.01 9.56 8.58
C GLU A 126 -4.08 8.36 8.61
N VAL A 127 -2.99 8.37 7.83
CA VAL A 127 -1.98 7.30 7.88
C VAL A 127 -1.32 7.23 9.25
N SER A 128 -1.03 8.39 9.87
CA SER A 128 -0.47 8.44 11.23
C SER A 128 -1.37 7.81 12.29
N ASN A 129 -2.69 7.82 12.07
CA ASN A 129 -3.65 7.19 12.98
C ASN A 129 -3.60 5.67 12.93
N PHE A 130 -3.06 5.09 11.86
CA PHE A 130 -2.94 3.64 11.70
C PHE A 130 -1.51 3.14 11.81
N GLU A 131 -0.51 3.97 11.50
CA GLU A 131 0.89 3.58 11.64
C GLU A 131 1.37 3.74 13.08
N TYR A 132 1.63 2.60 13.71
CA TYR A 132 2.74 2.44 14.63
C TYR A 132 4.05 2.59 13.85
N ALA A 133 4.35 3.81 13.39
CA ALA A 133 5.70 4.16 12.99
C ALA A 133 6.55 4.05 14.26
N PHE A 134 7.20 2.90 14.47
CA PHE A 134 8.11 2.72 15.59
C PHE A 134 9.22 3.76 15.41
N LEU A 135 9.11 4.86 16.14
CA LEU A 135 10.17 5.83 16.27
C LEU A 135 11.24 5.17 17.13
N THR A 136 12.47 5.07 16.64
CA THR A 136 13.59 4.67 17.49
C THR A 136 13.85 5.82 18.47
N GLN A 137 13.11 5.89 19.57
CA GLN A 137 13.63 6.55 20.77
C GLN A 137 14.68 5.59 21.33
N GLY A 138 15.86 6.13 21.66
CA GLY A 138 17.07 5.36 21.95
C GLY A 138 16.81 4.08 22.74
N ASN A 139 17.19 2.94 22.16
CA ASN A 139 17.26 1.59 22.75
C ASN A 139 16.08 1.02 23.55
N GLU A 140 14.92 1.68 23.67
CA GLU A 140 13.73 1.06 24.28
C GLU A 140 12.46 1.37 23.48
N LEU A 141 11.77 0.30 23.09
CA LEU A 141 10.46 0.34 22.44
C LEU A 141 9.44 0.93 23.43
N SER A 142 9.15 2.22 23.31
CA SER A 142 8.02 2.82 24.01
C SER A 142 6.81 2.91 23.07
N GLU A 143 5.78 2.13 23.36
CA GLU A 143 4.43 2.42 22.90
C GLU A 143 3.99 3.74 23.54
N GLN A 144 3.82 4.81 22.76
CA GLN A 144 3.19 6.02 23.27
C GLN A 144 1.66 5.91 23.12
N PRO A 145 0.89 6.13 24.20
CA PRO A 145 -0.56 6.01 24.18
C PRO A 145 -1.22 7.18 23.44
N LYS A 146 -2.42 6.87 22.92
CA LYS A 146 -3.37 7.77 22.27
C LYS A 146 -3.33 9.20 22.84
N LEU A 147 -2.89 10.15 22.02
CA LEU A 147 -3.30 11.54 22.14
C LEU A 147 -4.31 11.77 21.03
N PHE A 148 -5.58 11.81 21.39
CA PHE A 148 -6.63 12.72 20.94
C PHE A 148 -7.97 12.15 21.44
N GLY A 149 -8.55 12.84 22.43
CA GLY A 149 -9.99 12.81 22.69
C GLY A 149 -10.71 13.77 21.76
#